data_AF-A0AAI9K3U5-F1
#
_entry.id   AF-A0AAI9K3U5-F1
#
_cell.length_a   1.000
_cell.length_b   1.000
_cell.length_c   1.000
_cell.angle_alpha   90.00
_cell.angle_beta   90.00
_cell.angle_gamma   90.00
#
_symmetry.space_group_name_H-M   'P 1'
#
loop_
_entity.id
_entity.type
_entity.pdbx_description
1 polymer ?
#
loop_
_entity_poly.entity_id
_entity_poly.type
_entity_poly.pdbx_seq_one_letter_code
_entity_poly.pdbx_strand_id
1 'polypeptide(L)'
;MFASIDEAVEYWKDELSYVDDAKVTGYVGGYPVVEFTINKAAWGLVKDKKKFGRIVRSSEMEGGIEVGVSTCFYQTASLEWEPPVLRVCGYPEVINRILGKVM
;
A
#
# COMPACT_ATOMS: atom_id res chain seq x y z
N MET A 1 9.71 2.95 10.38
CA MET A 1 10.35 3.04 9.05
C MET A 1 10.92 1.68 8.75
N PHE A 2 10.59 1.10 7.61
CA PHE A 2 11.11 -0.23 7.24
C PHE A 2 12.54 -0.07 6.72
N ALA A 3 13.45 -0.96 7.09
CA ALA A 3 14.82 -0.92 6.58
C ALA A 3 14.91 -1.43 5.13
N SER A 4 13.94 -2.24 4.69
CA SER A 4 13.85 -2.74 3.31
C SER A 4 12.40 -3.07 2.92
N ILE A 5 12.18 -3.29 1.61
CA ILE A 5 10.89 -3.77 1.11
C ILE A 5 10.59 -5.20 1.58
N ASP A 6 11.61 -6.04 1.73
CA ASP A 6 11.44 -7.43 2.17
C ASP A 6 10.93 -7.48 3.62
N GLU A 7 11.51 -6.65 4.51
CA GLU A 7 11.03 -6.48 5.88
C GLU A 7 9.58 -5.97 5.92
N ALA A 8 9.24 -5.02 5.05
CA ALA A 8 7.86 -4.50 4.97
C ALA A 8 6.87 -5.60 4.53
N VAL A 9 7.26 -6.44 3.57
CA VAL A 9 6.44 -7.54 3.08
C VAL A 9 6.23 -8.60 4.16
N GLU A 10 7.27 -8.99 4.90
CA GLU A 10 7.14 -9.91 6.03
C GLU A 10 6.20 -9.34 7.10
N TYR A 11 6.41 -8.07 7.49
CA TYR A 11 5.54 -7.38 8.44
C TYR A 11 4.07 -7.39 7.99
N TRP A 12 3.79 -7.11 6.70
CA TRP A 12 2.41 -7.10 6.19
C TRP A 12 1.77 -8.48 6.18
N LYS A 13 2.53 -9.56 5.98
CA LYS A 13 2.00 -10.93 6.07
C LYS A 13 1.65 -11.31 7.51
N ASP A 14 2.50 -10.92 8.45
CA ASP A 14 2.36 -11.35 9.84
C ASP A 14 1.32 -10.51 10.61
N GLU A 15 1.30 -9.20 10.40
CA GLU A 15 0.49 -8.27 11.23
C GLU A 15 -0.89 -7.96 10.64
N LEU A 16 -1.08 -8.10 9.33
CA LEU A 16 -2.35 -7.76 8.68
C LEU A 16 -3.23 -8.99 8.51
N SER A 17 -4.10 -9.25 9.48
CA SER A 17 -5.03 -10.40 9.49
C SER A 17 -5.96 -10.53 8.27
N TYR A 18 -6.10 -9.47 7.46
CA TYR A 18 -6.90 -9.48 6.24
C TYR A 18 -6.08 -9.81 4.97
N VAL A 19 -4.76 -9.95 5.10
CA VAL A 19 -3.83 -10.31 4.02
C VAL A 19 -3.50 -11.80 4.17
N ASP A 20 -3.83 -12.59 3.16
CA ASP A 20 -3.44 -14.01 3.09
C ASP A 20 -2.00 -14.17 2.57
N ASP A 21 -1.57 -13.28 1.68
CA ASP A 21 -0.20 -13.25 1.14
C ASP A 21 0.15 -11.85 0.61
N ALA A 22 1.44 -11.51 0.63
CA ALA A 22 1.97 -10.28 0.05
C ALA A 22 3.25 -10.58 -0.74
N LYS A 23 3.40 -10.01 -1.94
CA LYS A 23 4.61 -10.24 -2.75
C LYS A 23 4.96 -9.03 -3.60
N VAL A 24 6.26 -8.76 -3.74
CA VAL A 24 6.74 -7.80 -4.72
C VAL A 24 6.69 -8.46 -6.10
N THR A 25 5.99 -7.83 -7.05
CA THR A 25 5.83 -8.36 -8.42
C THR A 25 6.61 -7.59 -9.47
N GLY A 26 7.14 -6.42 -9.12
CA GLY A 26 7.95 -5.61 -10.01
C GLY A 26 8.22 -4.23 -9.46
N TYR A 27 8.68 -3.34 -10.34
CA TYR A 27 8.95 -1.95 -10.02
C TYR A 27 8.43 -1.02 -11.12
N VAL A 28 7.84 0.10 -10.73
CA VAL A 28 7.37 1.15 -11.64
C VAL A 28 8.02 2.47 -11.22
N GLY A 29 8.80 3.07 -12.12
CA GLY A 29 9.51 4.33 -11.82
C GLY A 29 10.52 4.22 -10.67
N GLY A 30 11.01 3.00 -10.37
CA GLY A 30 11.88 2.73 -9.23
C GLY A 30 11.14 2.38 -7.93
N TYR A 31 9.81 2.42 -7.91
CA TYR A 31 8.99 2.08 -6.74
C TYR A 31 8.53 0.62 -6.80
N PRO A 32 8.56 -0.12 -5.69
CA PRO A 32 8.10 -1.50 -5.66
C PRO A 32 6.59 -1.56 -5.88
N VAL A 33 6.17 -2.56 -6.65
CA VAL A 33 4.78 -2.97 -6.83
C VAL A 33 4.53 -4.20 -5.99
N VAL A 34 3.60 -4.10 -5.06
CA VAL A 34 3.25 -5.17 -4.13
C VAL A 34 1.83 -5.63 -4.40
N GLU A 35 1.67 -6.94 -4.62
CA GLU A 35 0.38 -7.60 -4.69
C GLU A 35 0.03 -8.17 -3.32
N PHE A 36 -1.11 -7.75 -2.77
CA PHE A 36 -1.70 -8.30 -1.56
C PHE A 36 -2.88 -9.18 -1.94
N THR A 37 -2.81 -10.45 -1.55
CA THR A 37 -3.94 -11.37 -1.64
C THR A 37 -4.83 -11.13 -0.42
N ILE A 38 -6.01 -10.57 -0.63
CA ILE A 38 -6.92 -10.20 0.47
C ILE A 38 -7.89 -11.34 0.74
N ASN A 39 -8.04 -11.67 2.03
CA ASN A 39 -8.98 -12.69 2.49
C ASN A 39 -10.40 -12.37 2.01
N LYS A 40 -11.10 -13.39 1.52
CA LYS A 40 -12.48 -13.29 1.02
C LYS A 40 -13.45 -12.64 2.03
N ALA A 41 -13.26 -12.87 3.32
CA ALA A 41 -14.07 -12.25 4.37
C ALA A 41 -13.92 -10.71 4.43
N ALA A 42 -12.76 -10.21 4.02
CA ALA A 42 -12.40 -8.80 4.10
C ALA A 42 -12.70 -8.01 2.81
N TRP A 43 -13.14 -8.68 1.73
CA TRP A 43 -13.47 -8.02 0.46
C TRP A 43 -14.55 -6.94 0.60
N GLY A 44 -15.49 -7.13 1.53
CA GLY A 44 -16.55 -6.15 1.81
C GLY A 44 -16.08 -4.93 2.60
N LEU A 45 -14.89 -4.98 3.20
CA LEU A 45 -14.30 -3.88 3.96
C LEU A 45 -13.49 -2.94 3.05
N VAL A 46 -13.00 -3.45 1.90
CA VAL A 46 -12.25 -2.66 0.93
C VAL A 46 -13.11 -1.49 0.44
N LYS A 47 -12.63 -0.27 0.66
CA LYS A 47 -13.34 0.95 0.28
C LYS A 47 -13.54 1.05 -1.23
N ASP A 48 -14.51 1.88 -1.63
CA ASP A 48 -14.84 2.12 -3.03
C ASP A 48 -13.64 2.64 -3.82
N LYS A 49 -13.49 2.17 -5.07
CA LYS A 49 -12.45 2.65 -6.02
C LYS A 49 -12.46 4.18 -6.19
N LYS A 50 -13.63 4.82 -6.06
CA LYS A 50 -13.77 6.30 -6.12
C LYS A 50 -12.99 7.03 -5.02
N LYS A 51 -12.73 6.37 -3.88
CA LYS A 51 -11.99 6.94 -2.74
C LYS A 51 -10.48 6.73 -2.86
N PHE A 52 -10.02 5.83 -3.74
CA PHE A 52 -8.61 5.44 -3.83
C PHE A 52 -7.68 6.62 -4.13
N GLY A 53 -8.03 7.48 -5.09
CA GLY A 53 -7.22 8.66 -5.39
C GLY A 53 -7.02 9.56 -4.17
N ARG A 54 -8.05 9.73 -3.33
CA ARG A 54 -7.95 10.51 -2.08
C ARG A 54 -7.11 9.79 -1.03
N ILE A 55 -7.26 8.47 -0.90
CA ILE A 55 -6.49 7.65 0.04
C ILE A 55 -5.01 7.72 -0.29
N VAL A 56 -4.64 7.45 -1.55
CA VAL A 56 -3.27 7.54 -2.05
C VAL A 56 -2.69 8.92 -1.76
N ARG A 57 -3.38 9.99 -2.18
CA ARG A 57 -2.93 11.37 -1.98
C ARG A 57 -2.68 11.72 -0.52
N SER A 58 -3.59 11.31 0.37
CA SER A 58 -3.42 11.54 1.81
C SER A 58 -2.25 10.75 2.41
N SER A 59 -1.99 9.56 1.89
CA SER A 59 -0.92 8.67 2.37
C SER A 59 0.45 9.16 1.92
N GLU A 60 0.57 9.66 0.69
CA GLU A 60 1.77 10.35 0.19
C GLU A 60 2.14 11.55 1.08
N MET A 61 1.16 12.39 1.41
CA MET A 61 1.39 13.59 2.20
C MET A 61 1.78 13.26 3.64
N GLU A 62 1.08 12.33 4.29
CA GLU A 62 1.42 11.89 5.65
C GLU A 62 2.78 11.20 5.72
N GLY A 63 3.06 10.28 4.78
CA GLY A 63 4.36 9.62 4.70
C GLY A 63 5.49 10.64 4.47
N GLY A 64 5.23 11.65 3.63
CA GLY A 64 6.21 12.69 3.33
C GLY A 64 6.52 13.56 4.53
N ILE A 65 5.50 13.92 5.31
CA ILE A 65 5.67 14.67 6.57
C ILE A 65 6.48 13.86 7.58
N GLU A 66 6.15 12.56 7.75
CA GLU A 66 6.82 11.68 8.72
C GLU A 66 8.32 11.55 8.45
N VAL A 67 8.71 11.37 7.19
CA VAL A 67 10.12 11.19 6.82
C VAL A 67 10.82 12.52 6.49
N GLY A 68 10.15 13.66 6.70
CA GLY A 68 10.72 14.99 6.52
C GLY A 68 10.91 15.44 5.06
N VAL A 69 10.33 14.74 4.09
CA VAL A 69 10.44 15.01 2.65
C VAL A 69 9.20 15.64 2.03
N SER A 70 8.14 15.84 2.83
CA SER A 70 6.88 16.54 2.50
C SER A 70 6.31 16.15 1.12
N THR A 71 6.56 16.95 0.08
CA THR A 71 5.98 16.77 -1.25
C THR A 71 6.74 15.79 -2.15
N CYS A 72 7.87 15.22 -1.73
CA CYS A 72 8.65 14.29 -2.56
C CYS A 72 7.90 13.01 -2.94
N PHE A 73 6.85 12.62 -2.19
CA PHE A 73 6.00 11.48 -2.55
C PHE A 73 4.83 11.84 -3.47
N TYR A 74 4.73 13.07 -3.97
CA TYR A 74 3.66 13.48 -4.89
C TYR A 74 3.61 12.60 -6.14
N GLN A 75 2.46 11.94 -6.38
CA GLN A 75 2.23 11.06 -7.55
C GLN A 75 3.24 9.91 -7.67
N THR A 76 3.69 9.39 -6.53
CA THR A 76 4.65 8.26 -6.48
C THR A 76 3.97 6.94 -6.18
N ALA A 77 2.70 6.96 -5.75
CA ALA A 77 1.95 5.78 -5.40
C ALA A 77 0.72 5.56 -6.30
N SER A 78 0.36 4.29 -6.48
CA SER A 78 -0.86 3.88 -7.16
C SER A 78 -1.54 2.74 -6.42
N LEU A 79 -2.85 2.62 -6.62
CA LEU A 79 -3.69 1.64 -5.94
C LEU A 79 -4.71 1.08 -6.90
N GLU A 80 -4.71 -0.24 -7.07
CA GLU A 80 -5.65 -0.97 -7.91
C GLU A 80 -6.26 -2.13 -7.12
N TRP A 81 -7.56 -2.36 -7.31
CA TRP A 81 -8.30 -3.43 -6.65
C TRP A 81 -8.98 -4.32 -7.70
N GLU A 82 -8.52 -5.56 -7.79
CA GLU A 82 -9.05 -6.61 -8.67
C GLU A 82 -9.18 -7.89 -7.83
N PRO A 83 -10.34 -8.12 -7.16
CA PRO A 83 -10.48 -9.25 -6.23
C PRO A 83 -9.99 -10.57 -6.84
N PRO A 84 -9.14 -11.36 -6.15
CA PRO A 84 -8.72 -11.23 -4.74
C PRO A 84 -7.53 -10.30 -4.48
N VAL A 85 -6.98 -9.65 -5.50
CA VAL A 85 -5.67 -8.97 -5.46
C VAL A 85 -5.82 -7.46 -5.32
N LEU A 86 -5.15 -6.91 -4.31
CA LEU A 86 -4.92 -5.48 -4.16
C LEU A 86 -3.48 -5.17 -4.60
N ARG A 87 -3.32 -4.40 -5.68
CA ARG A 87 -1.99 -3.97 -6.14
C ARG A 87 -1.72 -2.57 -5.61
N VAL A 88 -0.58 -2.40 -4.94
CA VAL A 88 -0.13 -1.09 -4.47
C VAL A 88 1.29 -0.85 -4.96
N CYS A 89 1.50 0.28 -5.62
CA CYS A 89 2.83 0.77 -5.96
C CYS A 89 3.19 1.92 -5.04
N GLY A 90 4.43 2.00 -4.56
CA GLY A 90 4.93 3.16 -3.82
C GLY A 90 6.02 2.80 -2.81
N TYR A 91 6.43 3.80 -2.03
CA TYR A 91 7.34 3.56 -0.91
C TYR A 91 6.67 2.73 0.19
N PRO A 92 7.41 1.88 0.92
CA PRO A 92 6.87 1.07 2.01
C PRO A 92 6.04 1.86 3.03
N GLU A 93 6.50 3.06 3.39
CA GLU A 93 5.81 3.96 4.32
C GLU A 93 4.45 4.42 3.77
N VAL A 94 4.38 4.70 2.47
CA VAL A 94 3.15 5.12 1.80
C VAL A 94 2.21 3.93 1.65
N ILE A 95 2.73 2.76 1.26
CA ILE A 95 1.96 1.51 1.14
C ILE A 95 1.30 1.16 2.48
N ASN A 96 2.05 1.19 3.58
CA ASN A 96 1.52 0.87 4.90
C ASN A 96 0.34 1.77 5.30
N ARG A 97 0.44 3.07 4.96
CA ARG A 97 -0.64 4.04 5.19
C ARG A 97 -1.84 3.82 4.28
N ILE A 98 -1.60 3.45 3.02
CA ILE A 98 -2.65 3.07 2.09
C ILE A 98 -3.41 1.87 2.65
N LEU A 99 -2.72 0.81 3.07
CA LEU A 99 -3.31 -0.39 3.65
C LEU A 99 -4.19 -0.07 4.88
N GLY A 100 -3.70 0.76 5.80
CA GLY A 100 -4.47 1.20 6.97
C GLY A 100 -5.71 2.07 6.65
N LYS A 101 -5.82 2.60 5.43
CA LYS A 101 -6.94 3.45 4.99
C LYS A 101 -7.83 2.81 3.94
N VAL A 102 -7.38 1.78 3.24
CA VAL A 102 -8.15 1.08 2.20
C VAL A 102 -9.17 0.15 2.83
N MET A 103 -8.81 -0.47 3.96
CA MET A 103 -9.74 -1.17 4.85
C MET A 103 -10.50 -0.16 5.72
#